data_AF-A0A9N9MTW5-F1
#
_entry.id   AF-A0A9N9MTW5-F1
#
_cell.length_a   1.000
_cell.length_b   1.000
_cell.length_c   1.000
_cell.angle_alpha   90.00
_cell.angle_beta   90.00
_cell.angle_gamma   90.00
#
_symmetry.space_group_name_H-M   'P 1'
#
loop_
_entity.id
_entity.type
_entity.pdbx_description
1 polymer ?
#
loop_
_entity_poly.entity_id
_entity_poly.type
_entity_poly.pdbx_seq_one_letter_code
_entity_poly.pdbx_strand_id
1 'polypeptide(L)'
;MKSPTNYILTALATADVIVMLEYMPFSYLQDKGTYYYYTYNFASFLIFHAVFTNAFHFISCSLAIILAIWRYIAVKFPQNNQDWCDESRTKYTVVFTYLFCACVCTPLLTSMKINEQEAFQLSDGTIVLNKTLIRNMDNITNFTIYFTNYRNTIFRDIGFYVYGIVLKLIPCILLVVLSTFLVIELFKTKQRRKALHADGSVSKLLKKKLNQKQADKVKQFHRTTKMLLAVLLLFLMAEFPQAMMGLLVPILGEKFSEECYGPLGK
;
A
#
# COMPACT_ATOMS: atom_id res chain seq x y z
N MET A 1 -4.53 -12.30 24.60
CA MET A 1 -3.17 -12.63 24.14
C MET A 1 -2.63 -11.46 23.31
N LYS A 2 -1.92 -10.52 23.94
CA LYS A 2 -1.19 -9.48 23.20
C LYS A 2 0.15 -10.10 22.80
N SER A 3 0.40 -10.21 21.50
CA SER A 3 1.73 -10.56 20.98
C SER A 3 2.21 -9.41 20.12
N PRO A 4 3.51 -9.12 20.07
CA PRO A 4 4.09 -8.06 19.24
C PRO A 4 3.58 -8.13 17.79
N THR A 5 3.51 -9.34 17.22
CA THR A 5 2.97 -9.50 15.87
C THR A 5 1.47 -9.18 15.78
N ASN A 6 0.67 -9.54 16.78
CA ASN A 6 -0.76 -9.20 16.74
C ASN A 6 -0.96 -7.68 16.74
N TYR A 7 -0.09 -6.93 17.43
CA TYR A 7 -0.15 -5.47 17.40
C TYR A 7 0.15 -4.91 16.00
N ILE A 8 1.18 -5.41 15.32
CA ILE A 8 1.50 -5.02 13.93
C ILE A 8 0.33 -5.39 13.00
N LEU A 9 -0.25 -6.58 13.15
CA LEU A 9 -1.40 -7.03 12.36
C LEU A 9 -2.64 -6.15 12.58
N THR A 10 -2.90 -5.74 13.82
CA THR A 10 -4.00 -4.80 14.09
C THR A 10 -3.74 -3.46 13.42
N ALA A 11 -2.53 -2.91 13.55
CA ALA A 11 -2.17 -1.64 12.92
C ALA A 11 -2.25 -1.70 11.37
N LEU A 12 -1.84 -2.83 10.79
CA LEU A 12 -1.96 -3.12 9.35
C LEU A 12 -3.44 -3.15 8.93
N ALA A 13 -4.26 -3.95 9.62
CA ALA A 13 -5.68 -4.07 9.32
C ALA A 13 -6.43 -2.73 9.49
N THR A 14 -6.04 -1.92 10.48
CA THR A 14 -6.60 -0.57 10.66
C THR A 14 -6.26 0.33 9.48
N ALA A 15 -5.02 0.34 9.01
CA ALA A 15 -4.64 1.12 7.83
C ALA A 15 -5.41 0.67 6.58
N ASP A 16 -5.50 -0.63 6.32
CA ASP A 16 -6.20 -1.18 5.15
C ASP A 16 -7.70 -0.84 5.18
N VAL A 17 -8.36 -0.96 6.33
CA VAL A 17 -9.79 -0.60 6.46
C VAL A 17 -10.01 0.88 6.25
N ILE A 18 -9.12 1.75 6.77
CA ILE A 18 -9.22 3.19 6.58
C ILE A 18 -9.13 3.57 5.10
N VAL A 19 -8.22 2.94 4.33
CA VAL A 19 -8.14 3.15 2.88
C VAL A 19 -9.43 2.71 2.19
N MET A 20 -9.94 1.52 2.50
CA MET A 20 -11.15 1.02 1.85
C MET A 20 -12.38 1.89 2.14
N LEU A 21 -12.49 2.42 3.37
CA LEU A 21 -13.56 3.34 3.76
C LEU A 21 -13.50 4.67 3.00
N GLU A 22 -12.29 5.18 2.74
CA GLU A 22 -12.08 6.41 2.00
C GLU A 22 -12.22 6.22 0.47
N TYR A 23 -11.86 5.06 -0.06
CA TYR A 23 -12.01 4.74 -1.49
C TYR A 23 -13.48 4.60 -1.91
N MET A 24 -14.35 4.06 -1.06
CA MET A 24 -15.77 3.86 -1.35
C MET A 24 -16.51 5.13 -1.84
N PRO A 25 -16.45 6.29 -1.14
CA PRO A 25 -17.07 7.52 -1.63
C PRO A 25 -16.42 8.03 -2.91
N PHE A 26 -15.10 7.85 -3.10
CA PHE A 26 -14.43 8.21 -4.35
C PHE A 26 -15.00 7.43 -5.54
N SER A 27 -15.10 6.11 -5.45
CA SER A 27 -15.67 5.27 -6.52
C SER A 27 -17.14 5.60 -6.80
N TYR A 28 -17.92 5.88 -5.76
CA TYR A 28 -19.32 6.27 -5.93
C TYR A 28 -19.48 7.62 -6.67
N LEU A 29 -18.65 8.60 -6.35
CA LEU A 29 -18.66 9.90 -7.01
C LEU A 29 -18.15 9.82 -8.45
N GLN A 30 -17.22 8.91 -8.74
CA GLN A 30 -16.72 8.67 -10.09
C GLN A 30 -17.84 8.16 -11.03
N ASP A 31 -18.73 7.30 -10.53
CA ASP A 31 -19.84 6.73 -11.30
C ASP A 31 -20.97 7.74 -11.62
N LYS A 32 -21.12 8.81 -10.80
CA LYS A 32 -22.23 9.78 -10.87
C LYS A 32 -22.17 10.81 -12.02
N GLY A 33 -21.17 10.73 -12.90
CA GLY A 33 -21.09 11.54 -14.13
C GLY A 33 -20.47 12.94 -14.01
N THR A 34 -20.20 13.55 -15.17
CA THR A 34 -19.26 14.67 -15.43
C THR A 34 -19.54 16.00 -14.69
N TYR A 35 -20.75 16.25 -14.20
CA TYR A 35 -21.10 17.56 -13.61
C TYR A 35 -20.40 17.84 -12.27
N TYR A 36 -20.17 16.81 -11.45
CA TYR A 36 -19.54 16.99 -10.14
C TYR A 36 -18.02 17.15 -10.21
N TYR A 37 -17.41 16.76 -11.33
CA TYR A 37 -15.95 16.72 -11.51
C TYR A 37 -15.29 18.11 -11.50
N TYR A 38 -16.06 19.15 -11.83
CA TYR A 38 -15.51 20.48 -12.07
C TYR A 38 -15.68 21.45 -10.89
N THR A 39 -16.10 20.96 -9.73
CA THR A 39 -16.25 21.80 -8.53
C THR A 39 -14.95 21.88 -7.73
N TYR A 40 -14.71 23.02 -7.06
CA TYR A 40 -13.54 23.19 -6.19
C TYR A 40 -13.49 22.12 -5.08
N ASN A 41 -14.64 21.81 -4.49
CA ASN A 41 -14.75 20.79 -3.44
C ASN A 41 -14.33 19.40 -3.95
N PHE A 42 -14.72 19.04 -5.17
CA PHE A 42 -14.30 17.78 -5.78
C PHE A 42 -12.80 17.78 -6.12
N ALA A 43 -12.27 18.86 -6.69
CA ALA A 43 -10.83 18.97 -6.95
C ALA A 43 -9.99 18.88 -5.66
N SER A 44 -10.44 19.50 -4.57
CA SER A 44 -9.80 19.36 -3.25
C SER A 44 -9.93 17.94 -2.70
N PHE A 45 -11.09 17.30 -2.88
CA PHE A 45 -11.30 15.91 -2.50
C PHE A 45 -10.40 14.96 -3.30
N LEU A 46 -10.19 15.18 -4.60
CA LEU A 46 -9.27 14.39 -5.43
C LEU A 46 -7.83 14.43 -4.92
N ILE A 47 -7.33 15.63 -4.56
CA ILE A 47 -5.99 15.78 -3.99
C ILE A 47 -5.90 15.03 -2.65
N PHE A 48 -6.91 15.20 -1.80
CA PHE A 48 -6.99 14.49 -0.52
C PHE A 48 -6.98 12.98 -0.76
N HIS A 49 -7.88 12.46 -1.59
CA HIS A 49 -8.00 11.05 -1.94
C HIS A 49 -6.67 10.48 -2.43
N ALA A 50 -6.06 11.13 -3.41
CA ALA A 50 -4.80 10.68 -4.00
C ALA A 50 -3.67 10.62 -2.97
N VAL A 51 -3.50 11.61 -2.11
CA VAL A 51 -2.44 11.57 -1.09
C VAL A 51 -2.78 10.60 0.03
N PHE A 52 -4.03 10.62 0.51
CA PHE A 52 -4.48 9.82 1.63
C PHE A 52 -4.38 8.33 1.33
N THR A 53 -4.94 7.89 0.20
CA THR A 53 -4.85 6.51 -0.27
C THR A 53 -3.39 6.09 -0.44
N ASN A 54 -2.55 6.92 -1.07
CA ASN A 54 -1.12 6.61 -1.23
C ASN A 54 -0.37 6.52 0.11
N ALA A 55 -0.63 7.41 1.05
CA ALA A 55 0.02 7.42 2.35
C ALA A 55 -0.36 6.19 3.18
N PHE A 56 -1.64 5.86 3.27
CA PHE A 56 -2.08 4.71 4.05
C PHE A 56 -1.71 3.37 3.40
N HIS A 57 -1.73 3.27 2.06
CA HIS A 57 -1.14 2.09 1.40
C HIS A 57 0.34 1.94 1.70
N PHE A 58 1.12 3.04 1.69
CA PHE A 58 2.53 2.98 2.02
C PHE A 58 2.79 2.61 3.50
N ILE A 59 1.91 3.05 4.41
CA ILE A 59 1.90 2.58 5.81
C ILE A 59 1.67 1.07 5.85
N SER A 60 0.67 0.56 5.15
CA SER A 60 0.38 -0.88 5.09
C SER A 60 1.57 -1.68 4.54
N CYS A 61 2.17 -1.24 3.42
CA CYS A 61 3.40 -1.81 2.88
C CYS A 61 4.52 -1.88 3.93
N SER A 62 4.76 -0.77 4.63
CA SER A 62 5.83 -0.65 5.62
C SER A 62 5.58 -1.56 6.83
N LEU A 63 4.34 -1.65 7.31
CA LEU A 63 3.95 -2.57 8.37
C LEU A 63 4.05 -4.04 7.94
N ALA A 64 3.76 -4.37 6.69
CA ALA A 64 3.95 -5.71 6.13
C ALA A 64 5.44 -6.10 6.08
N ILE A 65 6.33 -5.15 5.73
CA ILE A 65 7.78 -5.34 5.77
C ILE A 65 8.25 -5.57 7.21
N ILE A 66 7.81 -4.74 8.15
CA ILE A 66 8.15 -4.89 9.58
C ILE A 66 7.64 -6.23 10.12
N LEU A 67 6.44 -6.64 9.74
CA LEU A 67 5.87 -7.95 10.06
C LEU A 67 6.75 -9.08 9.52
N ALA A 68 7.22 -9.00 8.28
CA ALA A 68 8.12 -9.97 7.67
C ALA A 68 9.45 -10.06 8.44
N ILE A 69 10.02 -8.90 8.84
CA ILE A 69 11.24 -8.83 9.65
C ILE A 69 11.02 -9.47 11.03
N TRP A 70 9.93 -9.13 11.72
CA TRP A 70 9.59 -9.72 13.03
C TRP A 70 9.46 -11.23 12.92
N ARG A 71 8.86 -11.72 11.83
CA ARG A 71 8.71 -13.16 11.57
C ARG A 71 10.05 -13.82 11.25
N TYR A 72 10.90 -13.16 10.49
CA TYR A 72 12.25 -13.65 10.20
C TYR A 72 13.08 -13.79 11.48
N ILE A 73 13.11 -12.75 12.33
CA ILE A 73 13.82 -12.75 13.62
C ILE A 73 13.28 -13.89 14.51
N ALA A 74 11.96 -14.02 14.62
CA ALA A 74 11.35 -15.04 15.45
C ALA A 74 11.64 -16.48 14.97
N VAL A 75 11.88 -16.70 13.67
CA VAL A 75 12.25 -18.01 13.12
C VAL A 75 13.75 -18.28 13.26
N LYS A 76 14.60 -17.30 12.92
CA LYS A 76 16.06 -17.48 12.88
C LYS A 76 16.73 -17.36 14.25
N PHE A 77 16.24 -16.45 15.09
CA PHE A 77 16.82 -16.10 16.39
C PHE A 77 15.80 -16.22 17.54
N PRO A 78 15.34 -17.44 17.88
CA PRO A 78 14.28 -17.64 18.86
C PRO A 78 14.66 -17.20 20.29
N GLN A 79 15.95 -17.22 20.64
CA GLN A 79 16.44 -16.77 21.95
C GLN A 79 16.41 -15.24 22.07
N ASN A 80 16.91 -14.53 21.06
CA ASN A 80 16.93 -13.07 21.03
C ASN A 80 15.56 -12.44 20.73
N ASN A 81 14.60 -13.20 20.20
CA ASN A 81 13.28 -12.69 19.85
C ASN A 81 12.52 -12.11 21.04
N GLN A 82 12.74 -12.61 22.27
CA GLN A 82 12.10 -12.05 23.46
C GLN A 82 12.58 -10.62 23.76
N ASP A 83 13.86 -10.32 23.53
CA ASP A 83 14.44 -9.01 23.81
C ASP A 83 14.27 -8.02 22.65
N TRP A 84 14.41 -8.51 21.41
CA TRP A 84 14.42 -7.66 20.22
C TRP A 84 13.03 -7.26 19.75
N CYS A 85 12.05 -8.16 19.92
CA CYS A 85 10.69 -7.99 19.46
C CYS A 85 9.72 -7.80 20.64
N ASP A 86 10.10 -7.04 21.67
CA ASP A 86 9.22 -6.76 22.81
C ASP A 86 7.99 -5.89 22.43
N GLU A 87 6.90 -6.01 23.21
CA GLU A 87 5.65 -5.27 22.99
C GLU A 87 5.86 -3.74 22.98
N SER A 88 6.70 -3.21 23.87
CA SER A 88 6.95 -1.77 23.96
C SER A 88 7.66 -1.26 22.71
N ARG A 89 8.70 -1.98 22.26
CA ARG A 89 9.45 -1.64 21.05
C ARG A 89 8.54 -1.67 19.83
N THR A 90 7.69 -2.69 19.71
CA THR A 90 6.74 -2.80 18.60
C THR A 90 5.74 -1.64 18.56
N LYS A 91 5.26 -1.15 19.70
CA LYS A 91 4.38 0.04 19.74
C LYS A 91 5.10 1.27 19.17
N TYR A 92 6.33 1.53 19.63
CA TYR A 92 7.14 2.63 19.09
C TYR A 92 7.42 2.45 17.60
N THR A 93 7.80 1.25 17.16
CA THR A 93 8.03 0.95 15.73
C THR A 93 6.80 1.29 14.89
N VAL A 94 5.59 0.91 15.32
CA VAL A 94 4.36 1.23 14.59
C VAL A 94 4.12 2.74 14.54
N VAL A 95 4.22 3.46 15.67
CA VAL A 95 4.02 4.91 15.70
C VAL A 95 5.02 5.63 14.81
N PHE A 96 6.31 5.27 14.90
CA PHE A 96 7.34 5.82 14.02
C PHE A 96 7.11 5.49 12.55
N THR A 97 6.54 4.32 12.23
CA THR A 97 6.18 3.97 10.85
C THR A 97 5.13 4.92 10.30
N TYR A 98 4.05 5.18 11.05
CA TYR A 98 3.01 6.13 10.63
C TYR A 98 3.58 7.54 10.40
N LEU A 99 4.40 8.03 11.33
CA LEU A 99 5.04 9.34 11.21
C LEU A 99 6.01 9.40 10.02
N PHE A 100 6.85 8.38 9.87
CA PHE A 100 7.80 8.29 8.76
C PHE A 100 7.10 8.28 7.41
N CYS A 101 6.07 7.45 7.24
CA CYS A 101 5.29 7.38 6.01
C CYS A 101 4.60 8.73 5.70
N ALA A 102 4.00 9.38 6.70
CA ALA A 102 3.38 10.70 6.51
C ALA A 102 4.40 11.75 6.04
N CYS A 103 5.60 11.77 6.62
CA CYS A 103 6.69 12.66 6.18
C CYS A 103 7.12 12.35 4.73
N VAL A 104 7.32 11.08 4.39
CA VAL A 104 7.72 10.66 3.03
C VAL A 104 6.67 10.99 1.98
N CYS A 105 5.38 11.03 2.34
CA CYS A 105 4.29 11.39 1.44
C CYS A 105 4.09 12.91 1.27
N THR A 106 4.74 13.74 2.10
CA THR A 106 4.59 15.21 2.04
C THR A 106 4.90 15.81 0.65
N PRO A 107 5.92 15.36 -0.10
CA PRO A 107 6.18 15.86 -1.45
C PRO A 107 4.97 15.71 -2.40
N LEU A 108 4.19 14.63 -2.29
CA LEU A 108 3.01 14.41 -3.14
C LEU A 108 1.94 15.49 -2.94
N LEU A 109 1.75 15.99 -1.71
CA LEU A 109 0.85 17.11 -1.43
C LEU A 109 1.30 18.36 -2.17
N THR A 110 2.60 18.64 -2.12
CA THR A 110 3.15 19.85 -2.73
C THR A 110 3.19 19.80 -4.25
N SER A 111 3.11 18.59 -4.83
CA SER A 111 3.19 18.38 -6.27
C SER A 111 1.91 18.77 -7.02
N MET A 112 0.75 18.70 -6.38
CA MET A 112 -0.55 18.98 -6.99
C MET A 112 -1.03 20.40 -6.70
N LYS A 113 -1.71 21.01 -7.68
CA LYS A 113 -2.34 22.32 -7.57
C LYS A 113 -3.73 22.29 -8.21
N ILE A 114 -4.69 22.96 -7.58
CA ILE A 114 -5.99 23.24 -8.18
C ILE A 114 -5.85 24.43 -9.11
N ASN A 115 -6.24 24.25 -10.37
CA ASN A 115 -6.30 25.30 -11.37
C ASN A 115 -7.76 25.58 -11.72
N GLU A 116 -8.00 26.81 -12.13
CA GLU A 116 -9.29 27.29 -12.60
C GLU A 116 -9.20 27.62 -14.09
N GLN A 117 -10.26 27.32 -14.84
CA GLN A 117 -10.37 27.64 -16.26
C GLN A 117 -11.82 28.04 -16.56
N GLU A 118 -11.99 29.01 -17.46
CA GLU A 118 -13.31 29.34 -17.99
C GLU A 118 -13.81 28.24 -18.93
N ALA A 119 -15.04 27.79 -18.73
CA ALA A 119 -15.74 26.84 -19.57
C ALA A 119 -17.10 27.39 -20.00
N PHE A 120 -17.62 26.80 -21.07
CA PHE A 120 -18.85 27.21 -21.73
C PHE A 120 -19.80 26.03 -21.75
N GLN A 121 -21.00 26.20 -21.20
CA GLN A 121 -22.05 25.18 -21.27
C GLN A 121 -23.00 25.54 -22.41
N LEU A 122 -23.21 24.57 -23.30
CA LEU A 122 -24.19 24.66 -24.39
C LEU A 122 -25.59 24.27 -23.88
N SER A 123 -26.60 24.64 -24.66
CA SER A 123 -28.02 24.35 -24.37
C SER A 123 -28.35 22.85 -24.22
N ASP A 124 -27.50 21.97 -24.75
CA ASP A 124 -27.62 20.51 -24.65
C ASP A 124 -26.95 19.91 -23.38
N GLY A 125 -26.32 20.76 -22.55
CA GLY A 125 -25.57 20.34 -21.37
C GLY A 125 -24.11 19.99 -21.63
N THR A 126 -23.63 20.11 -22.87
CA THR A 126 -22.23 19.84 -23.23
C THR A 126 -21.31 20.94 -22.68
N ILE A 127 -20.23 20.54 -22.01
CA ILE A 127 -19.21 21.45 -21.46
C ILE A 127 -18.06 21.57 -22.47
N VAL A 128 -17.77 22.79 -22.90
CA VAL A 128 -16.69 23.12 -23.85
C VAL A 128 -15.67 24.03 -23.18
N LEU A 129 -14.40 23.63 -23.25
CA LEU A 129 -13.28 24.35 -22.62
C LEU A 129 -12.69 25.46 -23.50
N ASN A 130 -12.96 25.42 -24.80
CA ASN A 130 -12.41 26.36 -25.76
C ASN A 130 -13.52 27.03 -26.56
N LYS A 131 -13.64 28.35 -26.38
CA LYS A 131 -14.64 29.19 -27.05
C LYS A 131 -14.59 29.07 -28.58
N THR A 132 -13.41 28.82 -29.16
CA THR A 132 -13.25 28.71 -30.63
C THR A 132 -13.88 27.46 -31.23
N LEU A 133 -14.20 26.45 -30.41
CA LEU A 133 -14.87 25.22 -30.85
C LEU A 133 -16.40 25.37 -30.92
N ILE A 134 -16.94 26.49 -30.43
CA ILE A 134 -18.37 26.74 -30.39
C ILE A 134 -18.82 27.25 -31.76
N ARG A 135 -19.44 26.37 -32.57
CA ARG A 135 -19.96 26.73 -33.90
C ARG A 135 -21.26 27.53 -33.84
N ASN A 136 -22.09 27.32 -32.82
CA ASN A 136 -23.38 27.98 -32.64
C ASN A 136 -23.42 28.71 -31.29
N MET A 137 -23.78 29.99 -31.30
CA MET A 137 -23.72 30.89 -30.13
C MET A 137 -25.05 30.97 -29.36
N ASP A 138 -25.92 29.98 -29.50
CA ASP A 138 -27.25 30.04 -28.91
C ASP A 138 -27.21 29.63 -27.43
N ASN A 139 -27.51 30.61 -26.55
CA ASN A 139 -27.58 30.50 -25.09
C ASN A 139 -26.37 29.81 -24.44
N ILE A 140 -25.21 30.47 -24.54
CA ILE A 140 -23.99 30.04 -23.82
C ILE A 140 -24.02 30.61 -22.40
N THR A 141 -23.87 29.74 -21.41
CA THR A 141 -23.59 30.16 -20.03
C THR A 141 -22.11 29.96 -19.73
N ASN A 142 -21.44 31.04 -19.33
CA ASN A 142 -20.05 31.01 -18.88
C ASN A 142 -20.01 30.55 -17.43
N PHE A 143 -19.10 29.62 -17.12
CA PHE A 143 -18.86 29.19 -15.75
C PHE A 143 -17.39 28.81 -15.56
N THR A 144 -16.93 28.81 -14.32
CA THR A 144 -15.55 28.43 -13.97
C THR A 144 -15.50 26.97 -13.56
N ILE A 145 -14.55 26.23 -14.13
CA ILE A 145 -14.26 24.85 -13.73
C ILE A 145 -12.98 24.78 -12.91
N TYR A 146 -12.92 23.81 -12.01
CA TYR A 146 -11.75 23.51 -11.19
C TYR A 146 -11.23 22.12 -11.51
N PHE A 147 -9.93 22.00 -11.79
CA PHE A 147 -9.29 20.71 -12.04
C PHE A 147 -7.90 20.65 -11.40
N THR A 148 -7.45 19.43 -11.12
CA THR A 148 -6.14 19.18 -10.51
C THR A 148 -5.08 18.99 -11.57
N ASN A 149 -3.97 19.72 -11.47
CA ASN A 149 -2.79 19.48 -12.30
C ASN A 149 -1.51 19.60 -11.45
N TYR A 150 -0.40 19.12 -11.98
CA TYR A 150 0.89 19.33 -11.36
C TYR A 150 1.27 20.81 -11.36
N ARG A 151 1.93 21.26 -10.30
CA ARG A 151 2.31 22.66 -10.12
C ARG A 151 3.31 23.13 -11.19
N ASN A 152 4.30 22.31 -11.49
CA ASN A 152 5.26 22.50 -12.58
C ASN A 152 5.87 21.13 -12.96
N THR A 153 6.75 21.12 -13.97
CA THR A 153 7.44 19.92 -14.44
C THR A 153 8.32 19.27 -13.35
N ILE A 154 9.04 20.07 -12.56
CA ILE A 154 9.92 19.56 -11.49
C ILE A 154 9.12 18.83 -10.40
N PHE A 155 8.03 19.45 -9.92
CA PHE A 155 7.14 18.88 -8.91
C PHE A 155 6.41 17.64 -9.42
N ARG A 156 6.08 17.61 -10.72
CA ARG A 156 5.57 16.41 -11.38
C ARG A 156 6.58 15.27 -11.32
N ASP A 157 7.82 15.52 -11.73
CA ASP A 157 8.87 14.50 -11.78
C ASP A 157 9.20 14.00 -10.38
N ILE A 158 9.32 14.90 -9.39
CA ILE A 158 9.48 14.53 -7.97
C ILE A 158 8.30 13.67 -7.50
N GLY A 159 7.07 14.07 -7.82
CA GLY A 159 5.87 13.30 -7.46
C GLY A 159 5.89 11.89 -8.05
N PHE A 160 6.30 11.75 -9.31
CA PHE A 160 6.44 10.46 -9.99
C PHE A 160 7.55 9.60 -9.39
N TYR A 161 8.71 10.16 -9.09
CA TYR A 161 9.80 9.39 -8.47
C TYR A 161 9.44 8.94 -7.05
N VAL A 162 8.84 9.82 -6.25
CA VAL A 162 8.38 9.46 -4.91
C VAL A 162 7.31 8.37 -5.02
N TYR A 163 6.27 8.55 -5.83
CA TYR A 163 5.22 7.55 -6.03
C TYR A 163 5.76 6.21 -6.56
N GLY A 164 6.43 6.21 -7.71
CA GLY A 164 6.85 5.00 -8.41
C GLY A 164 8.00 4.28 -7.71
N ILE A 165 9.04 5.00 -7.30
CA ILE A 165 10.24 4.37 -6.71
C ILE A 165 10.05 4.16 -5.20
N VAL A 166 9.76 5.24 -4.46
CA VAL A 166 9.80 5.19 -3.00
C VAL A 166 8.59 4.46 -2.42
N LEU A 167 7.38 4.78 -2.91
CA LEU A 167 6.14 4.24 -2.35
C LEU A 167 5.80 2.84 -2.88
N LYS A 168 6.27 2.48 -4.10
CA LYS A 168 5.90 1.22 -4.76
C LYS A 168 7.08 0.27 -4.97
N LEU A 169 8.11 0.68 -5.72
CA LEU A 169 9.24 -0.20 -6.08
C LEU A 169 10.04 -0.69 -4.88
N ILE A 170 10.48 0.23 -4.00
CA ILE A 170 11.30 -0.13 -2.83
C ILE A 170 10.56 -1.13 -1.92
N PRO A 171 9.29 -0.89 -1.52
CA PRO A 171 8.55 -1.87 -0.72
C PRO A 171 8.39 -3.22 -1.40
N CYS A 172 8.11 -3.24 -2.71
CA CYS A 172 7.99 -4.47 -3.49
C CYS A 172 9.28 -5.30 -3.45
N ILE A 173 10.44 -4.68 -3.69
CA ILE A 173 11.74 -5.36 -3.63
C ILE A 173 12.01 -5.89 -2.22
N LEU A 174 11.79 -5.06 -1.19
CA LEU A 174 11.99 -5.46 0.20
C LEU A 174 11.11 -6.67 0.60
N LEU A 175 9.85 -6.66 0.19
CA LEU A 175 8.93 -7.78 0.45
C LEU A 175 9.35 -9.06 -0.25
N VAL A 176 9.83 -9.00 -1.49
CA VAL A 176 10.36 -10.17 -2.23
C VAL A 176 11.57 -10.75 -1.51
N VAL A 177 12.54 -9.90 -1.16
CA VAL A 177 13.79 -10.32 -0.49
C VAL A 177 13.48 -10.94 0.88
N LEU A 178 12.66 -10.26 1.69
CA LEU A 178 12.30 -10.74 3.03
C LEU A 178 11.46 -12.02 2.98
N SER A 179 10.51 -12.12 2.06
CA SER A 179 9.71 -13.34 1.86
C SER A 179 10.60 -14.51 1.47
N THR A 180 11.58 -14.28 0.59
CA THR A 180 12.56 -15.31 0.18
C THR A 180 13.42 -15.77 1.36
N PHE A 181 13.98 -14.83 2.15
CA PHE A 181 14.75 -15.16 3.35
C PHE A 181 13.93 -15.92 4.38
N LEU A 182 12.67 -15.52 4.59
CA LEU A 182 11.76 -16.20 5.51
C LEU A 182 11.44 -17.62 5.05
N VAL A 183 11.19 -17.82 3.75
CA VAL A 183 10.97 -19.14 3.16
C VAL A 183 12.18 -20.04 3.40
N ILE A 184 13.38 -19.57 3.07
CA ILE A 184 14.63 -20.33 3.22
C ILE A 184 14.82 -20.76 4.69
N GLU A 185 14.71 -19.85 5.64
CA GLU A 185 14.91 -20.16 7.06
C GLU A 185 13.81 -21.06 7.63
N LEU A 186 12.58 -20.91 7.14
CA LEU A 186 11.47 -21.79 7.51
C LEU A 186 11.67 -23.22 6.99
N PHE A 187 12.25 -23.40 5.79
CA PHE A 187 12.61 -24.72 5.26
C PHE A 187 13.79 -25.34 6.03
N LYS A 188 14.86 -24.59 6.30
CA LYS A 188 16.00 -25.07 7.10
C LYS A 188 15.57 -25.53 8.49
N THR A 189 14.72 -24.75 9.16
CA THR A 189 14.21 -25.08 10.50
C THR A 189 13.37 -26.36 10.49
N LYS A 190 12.58 -26.59 9.43
CA LYS A 190 11.84 -27.86 9.27
C LYS A 190 12.78 -29.04 9.08
N GLN A 191 13.84 -28.91 8.27
CA GLN A 191 14.79 -29.98 8.00
C GLN A 191 15.56 -30.40 9.25
N ARG A 192 16.09 -29.43 10.01
CA ARG A 192 16.78 -29.66 11.30
C ARG A 192 15.91 -30.46 12.28
N ARG A 193 14.61 -30.17 12.32
CA ARG A 193 13.67 -30.90 13.19
C ARG A 193 13.39 -32.31 12.74
N LYS A 194 13.27 -32.55 11.43
CA LYS A 194 13.10 -33.92 10.90
C LYS A 194 14.28 -34.81 11.29
N ALA A 195 15.51 -34.27 11.26
CA ALA A 195 16.70 -34.99 11.72
C ALA A 195 16.65 -35.28 13.23
N LEU A 196 16.32 -34.29 14.07
CA LEU A 196 16.22 -34.47 15.53
C LEU A 196 15.08 -35.42 15.97
N HIS A 197 14.00 -35.54 15.20
CA HIS A 197 12.90 -36.47 15.48
C HIS A 197 13.20 -37.92 15.07
N ALA A 198 14.16 -38.15 14.18
CA ALA A 198 14.58 -39.49 13.78
C ALA A 198 15.48 -40.18 14.83
N ASP A 199 16.14 -39.40 15.70
CA ASP A 199 17.24 -39.86 16.56
C ASP A 199 16.82 -40.16 18.04
N GLY A 200 15.53 -40.00 18.39
CA GLY A 200 15.08 -39.96 19.78
C GLY A 200 14.09 -41.07 20.19
N SER A 201 14.56 -42.31 20.38
CA SER A 201 13.71 -43.44 20.81
C SER A 201 13.60 -43.66 22.34
N VAL A 202 14.31 -42.93 23.21
CA VAL A 202 14.60 -43.45 24.58
C VAL A 202 13.90 -42.76 25.77
N SER A 203 13.03 -41.74 25.62
CA SER A 203 12.32 -41.17 26.80
C SER A 203 10.93 -40.59 26.48
N LYS A 204 9.94 -41.48 26.31
CA LYS A 204 8.66 -41.17 25.64
C LYS A 204 7.46 -40.81 26.54
N LEU A 205 7.51 -40.99 27.87
CA LEU A 205 6.29 -40.92 28.70
C LEU A 205 6.18 -39.69 29.61
N LEU A 206 7.21 -39.34 30.40
CA LEU A 206 7.18 -38.14 31.27
C LEU A 206 7.46 -36.83 30.53
N LYS A 207 8.36 -36.86 29.53
CA LYS A 207 8.61 -35.73 28.61
C LYS A 207 7.39 -35.41 27.74
N LYS A 208 6.45 -36.35 27.54
CA LYS A 208 5.35 -36.23 26.59
C LYS A 208 4.41 -35.08 26.92
N LYS A 209 3.92 -34.94 28.16
CA LYS A 209 2.92 -33.89 28.51
C LYS A 209 3.47 -32.45 28.49
N LEU A 210 4.69 -32.22 28.97
CA LEU A 210 5.35 -30.90 28.94
C LEU A 210 5.84 -30.55 27.52
N ASN A 211 6.42 -31.51 26.79
CA ASN A 211 6.79 -31.30 25.40
C ASN A 211 5.59 -31.18 24.47
N GLN A 212 4.43 -31.77 24.77
CA GLN A 212 3.23 -31.65 23.92
C GLN A 212 2.76 -30.20 23.85
N LYS A 213 2.57 -29.52 25.00
CA LYS A 213 2.19 -28.09 25.03
C LYS A 213 3.22 -27.20 24.33
N GLN A 214 4.51 -27.49 24.47
CA GLN A 214 5.57 -26.72 23.81
C GLN A 214 5.65 -27.02 22.30
N ALA A 215 5.48 -28.28 21.90
CA ALA A 215 5.41 -28.70 20.50
C ALA A 215 4.17 -28.13 19.80
N ASP A 216 3.03 -28.06 20.50
CA ASP A 216 1.78 -27.48 19.99
C ASP A 216 1.92 -25.97 19.79
N LYS A 217 2.48 -25.23 20.76
CA LYS A 217 2.78 -23.79 20.61
C LYS A 217 3.70 -23.52 19.43
N VAL A 218 4.70 -24.37 19.24
CA VAL A 218 5.67 -24.22 18.15
C VAL A 218 5.07 -24.61 16.80
N LYS A 219 4.22 -25.65 16.74
CA LYS A 219 3.47 -26.02 15.53
C LYS A 219 2.49 -24.90 15.14
N GLN A 220 1.83 -24.30 16.12
CA GLN A 220 0.97 -23.13 15.94
C GLN A 220 1.77 -21.94 15.38
N PHE A 221 2.93 -21.63 15.97
CA PHE A 221 3.83 -20.59 15.46
C PHE A 221 4.22 -20.81 13.99
N HIS A 222 4.63 -22.04 13.61
CA HIS A 222 4.94 -22.36 12.22
C HIS A 222 3.73 -22.22 11.28
N ARG A 223 2.52 -22.58 11.72
CA ARG A 223 1.29 -22.39 10.94
C ARG A 223 1.03 -20.90 10.73
N THR A 224 1.14 -20.09 11.77
CA THR A 224 1.00 -18.63 11.68
C THR A 224 2.05 -18.02 10.76
N THR A 225 3.32 -18.43 10.83
CA THR A 225 4.35 -17.91 9.92
C THR A 225 4.09 -18.28 8.45
N LYS A 226 3.61 -19.51 8.18
CA LYS A 226 3.19 -19.88 6.81
C LYS A 226 1.99 -19.07 6.32
N MET A 227 1.00 -18.86 7.19
CA MET A 227 -0.16 -18.04 6.88
C MET A 227 0.25 -16.62 6.56
N LEU A 228 1.09 -16.00 7.39
CA LEU A 228 1.56 -14.63 7.18
C LEU A 228 2.43 -14.50 5.94
N LEU A 229 3.27 -15.50 5.64
CA LEU A 229 3.99 -15.54 4.37
C LEU A 229 3.04 -15.55 3.16
N ALA A 230 1.95 -16.32 3.22
CA ALA A 230 0.96 -16.33 2.14
C ALA A 230 0.31 -14.95 1.97
N VAL A 231 -0.01 -14.27 3.07
CA VAL A 231 -0.53 -12.89 3.03
C VAL A 231 0.48 -11.93 2.41
N LEU A 232 1.77 -12.02 2.76
CA LEU A 232 2.81 -11.18 2.15
C LEU A 232 2.97 -11.41 0.65
N LEU A 233 2.87 -12.66 0.20
CA LEU A 233 2.92 -12.99 -1.24
C LEU A 233 1.68 -12.49 -1.99
N LEU A 234 0.49 -12.60 -1.39
CA LEU A 234 -0.74 -12.04 -1.96
C LEU A 234 -0.66 -10.51 -2.08
N PHE A 235 -0.15 -9.85 -1.05
CA PHE A 235 0.08 -8.41 -1.06
C PHE A 235 1.03 -8.01 -2.20
N LEU A 236 2.14 -8.74 -2.35
CA LEU A 236 3.10 -8.53 -3.45
C LEU A 236 2.43 -8.70 -4.83
N MET A 237 1.61 -9.74 -5.01
CA MET A 237 0.91 -9.99 -6.27
C MET A 237 -0.07 -8.87 -6.63
N ALA A 238 -0.73 -8.27 -5.63
CA ALA A 238 -1.65 -7.15 -5.84
C ALA A 238 -0.93 -5.83 -6.15
N GLU A 239 0.21 -5.59 -5.50
CA GLU A 239 0.97 -4.33 -5.64
C GLU A 239 1.84 -4.27 -6.89
N PHE A 240 2.31 -5.42 -7.37
CA PHE A 240 3.26 -5.48 -8.49
C PHE A 240 2.74 -4.81 -9.78
N PRO A 241 1.49 -5.05 -10.25
CA PRO A 241 0.97 -4.38 -11.45
C PRO A 241 0.91 -2.86 -11.28
N GLN A 242 0.46 -2.37 -10.12
CA GLN A 242 0.39 -0.93 -9.84
C GLN A 242 1.78 -0.29 -9.82
N ALA A 243 2.75 -0.95 -9.19
CA ALA A 243 4.14 -0.49 -9.16
C ALA A 243 4.75 -0.39 -10.56
N MET A 244 4.50 -1.40 -11.40
CA MET A 244 4.96 -1.44 -12.79
C MET A 244 4.36 -0.29 -13.61
N MET A 245 3.04 -0.07 -13.55
CA MET A 245 2.40 1.03 -14.28
C MET A 245 2.90 2.39 -13.82
N GLY A 246 3.08 2.58 -12.50
CA GLY A 246 3.62 3.83 -11.95
C GLY A 246 5.03 4.19 -12.42
N LEU A 247 5.83 3.18 -12.82
CA LEU A 247 7.17 3.37 -13.39
C LEU A 247 7.15 3.51 -14.91
N LEU A 248 6.29 2.76 -15.61
CA LEU A 248 6.24 2.78 -17.07
C LEU A 248 5.71 4.12 -17.62
N VAL A 249 4.75 4.76 -16.93
CA VAL A 249 4.21 6.06 -17.35
C VAL A 249 5.30 7.14 -17.54
N PRO A 250 6.17 7.43 -16.55
CA PRO A 250 7.23 8.41 -16.74
C PRO A 250 8.35 7.95 -17.68
N ILE A 251 8.59 6.63 -17.82
CA ILE A 251 9.68 6.09 -18.66
C ILE A 251 9.30 6.09 -20.15
N LEU A 252 8.09 5.66 -20.49
CA LEU A 252 7.60 5.53 -21.87
C LEU A 252 6.94 6.80 -22.39
N GLY A 253 6.58 7.74 -21.49
CA GLY A 253 6.07 9.05 -21.83
C GLY A 253 4.59 9.06 -22.22
N GLU A 254 4.16 10.18 -22.82
CA GLU A 254 2.75 10.53 -23.02
C GLU A 254 1.98 9.52 -23.89
N LYS A 255 2.60 8.97 -24.95
CA LYS A 255 1.95 7.97 -25.81
C LYS A 255 1.48 6.74 -25.03
N PHE A 256 2.33 6.21 -24.16
CA PHE A 256 1.95 5.07 -23.30
C PHE A 256 0.88 5.46 -22.28
N SER A 257 0.97 6.69 -21.73
CA SER A 257 -0.02 7.20 -20.79
C SER A 257 -1.42 7.28 -21.42
N GLU A 258 -1.53 7.74 -22.67
CA GLU A 258 -2.81 7.91 -23.36
C GLU A 258 -3.37 6.60 -23.92
N GLU A 259 -2.53 5.78 -24.56
CA GLU A 259 -2.98 4.57 -25.27
C GLU A 259 -3.11 3.35 -24.37
N CYS A 260 -2.30 3.24 -23.30
CA CYS A 260 -2.24 2.03 -22.47
C CYS A 260 -2.70 2.26 -21.02
N TYR A 261 -2.30 3.38 -20.38
CA TYR A 261 -2.67 3.64 -18.99
C TYR A 261 -4.06 4.26 -18.86
N GLY A 262 -4.37 5.26 -19.68
CA GLY A 262 -5.66 5.98 -19.67
C GLY A 262 -6.89 5.09 -19.79
N PRO A 263 -6.92 4.07 -20.67
CA PRO A 263 -8.07 3.17 -20.80
C PRO A 263 -8.33 2.29 -19.56
N LEU A 264 -7.35 2.09 -18.69
CA LEU A 264 -7.52 1.27 -17.47
C LEU A 264 -8.33 1.99 -16.38
N GLY A 265 -8.46 3.32 -16.48
CA GLY A 265 -9.24 4.14 -15.55
C GLY A 265 -10.66 4.46 -16.02
N LYS A 266 -11.11 3.86 -17.14
CA LYS A 266 -12.45 4.02 -17.71
C LYS A 266 -13.36 2.84 -17.40
#